data_AF-A0A2E1XF02-F1
#
_entry.id   AF-A0A2E1XF02-F1
#
_cell.length_a   1.000
_cell.length_b   1.000
_cell.length_c   1.000
_cell.angle_alpha   90.00
_cell.angle_beta   90.00
_cell.angle_gamma   90.00
#
_symmetry.space_group_name_H-M   'P 1'
#
loop_
_entity.id
_entity.type
_entity.pdbx_description
1 polymer ?
#
loop_
_entity_poly.entity_id
_entity_poly.type
_entity_poly.pdbx_seq_one_letter_code
_entity_poly.pdbx_strand_id
1 'polypeptide(L)'
;MESGLSESGDAQSRGALDAALRRRWGWLPYRVIAGFALLACGVAVLCDIVMWFLVEGYNPLAQTISELGAGPHHEIQDTGIVVFVVGVLSLTLGLVLRGEGDGKSWAVRGAFLLLGADIALIALWNEYGDGDVGGPVIHRYLLMALYLLVPAVLWLGTSVPPARGDRLAKIGKAAALAWLPFAPLFYVVPETVNGAYERLLALVMLGAVAAAAWPLYQKPQEGAQ
;
A
#
# COMPACT_ATOMS: atom_id res chain seq x y z
N MET A 1 -32.98 5.20 -21.05
CA MET A 1 -32.02 5.23 -22.17
C MET A 1 -31.22 6.55 -22.08
N GLU A 2 -30.61 6.83 -20.91
CA GLU A 2 -30.00 8.13 -20.58
C GLU A 2 -28.67 8.01 -19.80
N SER A 3 -28.01 6.85 -19.79
CA SER A 3 -26.72 6.70 -19.08
C SER A 3 -25.49 6.92 -19.97
N GLY A 4 -25.66 7.13 -21.29
CA GLY A 4 -24.54 7.16 -22.24
C GLY A 4 -23.87 8.53 -22.48
N LEU A 5 -24.46 9.63 -22.00
CA LEU A 5 -23.96 10.99 -22.25
C LEU A 5 -23.11 11.56 -21.11
N SER A 6 -23.17 10.98 -19.91
CA SER A 6 -22.40 11.42 -18.74
C SER A 6 -20.99 10.79 -18.67
N GLU A 7 -20.87 9.49 -18.99
CA GLU A 7 -19.58 8.79 -18.94
C GLU A 7 -18.55 9.32 -19.95
N SER A 8 -19.01 9.86 -21.09
CA SER A 8 -18.11 10.38 -22.13
C SER A 8 -17.46 11.71 -21.75
N GLY A 9 -18.18 12.61 -21.06
CA GLY A 9 -17.66 13.90 -20.62
C GLY A 9 -16.62 13.79 -19.50
N ASP A 10 -16.84 12.90 -18.54
CA ASP A 10 -15.92 12.67 -17.41
C ASP A 10 -14.62 11.97 -17.84
N ALA A 11 -14.68 11.03 -18.78
CA ALA A 11 -13.49 10.42 -19.34
C ALA A 11 -12.66 11.43 -20.17
N GLN A 12 -13.34 12.30 -20.91
CA GLN A 12 -12.71 13.33 -21.74
C GLN A 12 -12.02 14.42 -20.90
N SER A 13 -12.62 14.85 -19.78
CA SER A 13 -12.02 15.83 -18.87
C SER A 13 -10.77 15.29 -18.14
N ARG A 14 -10.78 14.02 -17.73
CA ARG A 14 -9.64 13.34 -17.08
C ARG A 14 -8.44 13.18 -18.02
N GLY A 15 -8.70 12.76 -19.26
CA GLY A 15 -7.66 12.70 -20.29
C GLY A 15 -7.06 14.08 -20.60
N ALA A 16 -7.87 15.16 -20.51
CA ALA A 16 -7.39 16.52 -20.71
C ALA A 16 -6.42 16.98 -19.60
N LEU A 17 -6.68 16.61 -18.34
CA LEU A 17 -5.80 16.96 -17.20
C LEU A 17 -4.46 16.23 -17.30
N ASP A 18 -4.46 14.92 -17.53
CA ASP A 18 -3.23 14.15 -17.75
C ASP A 18 -2.41 14.75 -18.92
N ALA A 19 -3.06 15.01 -20.05
CA ALA A 19 -2.41 15.60 -21.22
C ALA A 19 -1.86 17.00 -20.91
N ALA A 20 -2.55 17.83 -20.13
CA ALA A 20 -2.06 19.13 -19.71
C ALA A 20 -0.83 19.04 -18.80
N LEU A 21 -0.85 18.13 -17.82
CA LEU A 21 0.30 17.87 -16.94
C LEU A 21 1.51 17.40 -17.74
N ARG A 22 1.32 16.44 -18.66
CA ARG A 22 2.38 15.93 -19.53
C ARG A 22 2.92 16.98 -20.50
N ARG A 23 2.07 17.85 -21.04
CA ARG A 23 2.52 18.96 -21.90
C ARG A 23 3.38 19.97 -21.16
N ARG A 24 3.02 20.30 -19.92
CA ARG A 24 3.70 21.36 -19.15
C ARG A 24 4.95 20.88 -18.42
N TRP A 25 4.90 19.69 -17.82
CA TRP A 25 5.95 19.19 -16.92
C TRP A 25 6.49 17.81 -17.33
N GLY A 26 6.06 17.28 -18.47
CA GLY A 26 6.44 15.93 -18.91
C GLY A 26 5.99 14.88 -17.91
N TRP A 27 6.87 13.91 -17.63
CA TRP A 27 6.60 12.82 -16.67
C TRP A 27 6.94 13.20 -15.22
N LEU A 28 7.46 14.40 -14.97
CA LEU A 28 7.97 14.80 -13.65
C LEU A 28 6.93 14.67 -12.51
N PRO A 29 5.66 15.10 -12.66
CA PRO A 29 4.68 14.99 -11.58
C PRO A 29 4.47 13.54 -11.12
N TYR A 30 4.39 12.61 -12.07
CA TYR A 30 4.23 11.18 -11.80
C TYR A 30 5.46 10.58 -11.12
N ARG A 31 6.67 11.00 -11.51
CA ARG A 31 7.91 10.59 -10.87
C ARG A 31 8.01 11.07 -9.43
N VAL A 32 7.62 12.31 -9.17
CA VAL A 32 7.64 12.87 -7.81
C VAL A 32 6.65 12.11 -6.92
N ILE A 33 5.42 11.91 -7.40
CA ILE A 33 4.38 11.17 -6.67
C ILE A 33 4.80 9.73 -6.39
N ALA A 34 5.22 8.99 -7.42
CA ALA A 34 5.64 7.60 -7.28
C ALA A 34 6.93 7.47 -6.47
N GLY A 35 7.87 8.41 -6.63
CA GLY A 35 9.10 8.47 -5.86
C GLY A 35 8.84 8.68 -4.37
N PHE A 36 7.86 9.53 -4.03
CA PHE A 36 7.43 9.69 -2.64
C PHE A 36 6.83 8.39 -2.08
N ALA A 37 5.99 7.68 -2.83
CA ALA A 37 5.45 6.39 -2.38
C ALA A 37 6.56 5.33 -2.14
N LEU A 38 7.56 5.27 -3.02
CA LEU A 38 8.73 4.40 -2.84
C LEU A 38 9.58 4.78 -1.63
N LEU A 39 9.81 6.08 -1.43
CA LEU A 39 10.51 6.60 -0.25
C LEU A 39 9.75 6.23 1.03
N ALA A 40 8.43 6.37 1.02
CA ALA A 40 7.58 6.04 2.15
C ALA A 40 7.67 4.55 2.55
N CYS A 41 7.73 3.63 1.58
CA CYS A 41 8.03 2.22 1.87
C CYS A 41 9.37 2.05 2.58
N GLY A 42 10.42 2.77 2.11
CA GLY A 42 11.74 2.72 2.73
C GLY A 42 11.76 3.30 4.15
N VAL A 43 11.04 4.40 4.39
CA VAL A 43 10.91 4.99 5.72
C VAL A 43 10.23 4.04 6.70
N ALA A 44 9.15 3.35 6.29
CA ALA A 44 8.49 2.36 7.14
C ALA A 44 9.43 1.23 7.57
N VAL A 45 10.23 0.70 6.65
CA VAL A 45 11.25 -0.32 6.96
C VAL A 45 12.34 0.24 7.88
N LEU A 46 12.78 1.46 7.63
CA LEU A 46 13.81 2.10 8.46
C LEU A 46 13.34 2.31 9.89
N CYS A 47 12.11 2.79 10.10
CA CYS A 47 11.53 2.95 11.42
C CYS A 47 11.49 1.61 12.18
N ASP A 48 11.02 0.53 11.55
CA ASP A 48 11.02 -0.81 12.15
C ASP A 48 12.43 -1.25 12.57
N ILE A 49 13.42 -1.14 11.67
CA ILE A 49 14.80 -1.53 11.96
C ILE A 49 15.41 -0.69 13.07
N VAL A 50 15.17 0.62 13.09
CA VAL A 50 15.66 1.53 14.13
C VAL A 50 15.14 1.11 15.49
N MET A 51 13.86 0.73 15.58
CA MET A 51 13.25 0.29 16.83
C MET A 51 13.90 -0.97 17.41
N TRP A 52 14.49 -1.84 16.59
CA TRP A 52 15.20 -3.02 17.08
C TRP A 52 16.39 -2.68 17.98
N PHE A 53 16.99 -1.50 17.78
CA PHE A 53 18.14 -1.04 18.54
C PHE A 53 17.76 -0.10 19.68
N LEU A 54 16.56 0.48 19.65
CA LEU A 54 16.08 1.40 20.68
C LEU A 54 15.32 0.70 21.81
N VAL A 55 14.62 -0.39 21.49
CA VAL A 55 13.89 -1.17 22.49
C VAL A 55 14.83 -2.20 23.12
N GLU A 56 15.11 -2.03 24.41
CA GLU A 56 15.99 -2.93 25.15
C GLU A 56 15.44 -4.36 25.18
N GLY A 57 16.33 -5.33 24.89
CA GLY A 57 15.96 -6.75 24.88
C GLY A 57 15.05 -7.15 23.71
N TYR A 58 14.86 -6.28 22.71
CA TYR A 58 13.99 -6.57 21.58
C TYR A 58 14.50 -7.75 20.73
N ASN A 59 13.60 -8.68 20.40
CA ASN A 59 13.86 -9.80 19.51
C ASN A 59 12.98 -9.69 18.25
N PRO A 60 13.53 -9.29 17.09
CA PRO A 60 12.74 -9.10 15.86
C PRO A 60 12.18 -10.40 15.27
N LEU A 61 12.63 -11.57 15.74
CA LEU A 61 12.06 -12.85 15.34
C LEU A 61 10.77 -13.14 16.11
N ALA A 62 10.79 -12.95 17.43
CA ALA A 62 9.66 -13.28 18.28
C ALA A 62 8.65 -12.13 18.35
N GLN A 63 9.14 -10.90 18.50
CA GLN A 63 8.32 -9.73 18.78
C GLN A 63 7.88 -9.02 17.51
N THR A 64 6.62 -8.60 17.52
CA THR A 64 5.88 -8.07 16.36
C THR A 64 6.17 -6.58 16.12
N ILE A 65 5.91 -6.11 14.89
CA ILE A 65 5.72 -4.69 14.56
C ILE A 65 4.56 -4.13 15.39
N SER A 66 3.48 -4.91 15.54
CA SER A 66 2.36 -4.59 16.42
C SER A 66 2.81 -4.32 17.86
N GLU A 67 3.68 -5.16 18.42
CA GLU A 67 4.28 -4.93 19.75
C GLU A 67 5.18 -3.70 19.80
N LEU A 68 5.90 -3.36 18.72
CA LEU A 68 6.66 -2.10 18.64
C LEU A 68 5.73 -0.87 18.66
N GLY A 69 4.57 -0.97 17.99
CA GLY A 69 3.53 0.07 18.02
C GLY A 69 2.86 0.21 19.40
N ALA A 70 2.93 -0.79 20.27
CA ALA A 70 2.42 -0.74 21.64
C ALA A 70 3.49 -0.44 22.70
N GLY A 71 4.75 -0.46 22.29
CA GLY A 71 5.89 -0.49 23.18
C GLY A 71 6.49 0.89 23.48
N PRO A 72 7.62 0.90 24.19
CA PRO A 72 8.46 2.08 24.32
C PRO A 72 8.85 2.61 22.93
N HIS A 73 8.85 3.94 22.78
CA HIS A 73 9.19 4.62 21.53
C HIS A 73 8.24 4.36 20.34
N HIS A 74 7.00 3.92 20.60
CA HIS A 74 5.99 3.63 19.56
C HIS A 74 5.81 4.77 18.55
N GLU A 75 6.04 6.03 18.95
CA GLU A 75 5.96 7.19 18.07
C GLU A 75 6.86 7.08 16.81
N ILE A 76 7.98 6.36 16.89
CA ILE A 76 8.87 6.12 15.74
C ILE A 76 8.23 5.15 14.77
N GLN A 77 7.64 4.07 15.28
CA GLN A 77 6.93 3.07 14.50
C GLN A 77 5.69 3.68 13.84
N ASP A 78 4.89 4.44 14.60
CA ASP A 78 3.71 5.13 14.11
C ASP A 78 4.05 6.16 13.04
N THR A 79 5.15 6.91 13.21
CA THR A 79 5.64 7.83 12.19
C THR A 79 5.94 7.11 10.89
N GLY A 80 6.59 5.93 10.96
CA GLY A 80 6.85 5.09 9.79
C GLY A 80 5.56 4.67 9.07
N ILE A 81 4.55 4.25 9.83
CA ILE A 81 3.25 3.83 9.29
C ILE A 81 2.48 5.02 8.70
N VAL A 82 2.46 6.17 9.36
CA VAL A 82 1.80 7.39 8.86
C VAL A 82 2.45 7.90 7.58
N VAL A 83 3.80 7.92 7.51
CA VAL A 83 4.50 8.27 6.28
C VAL A 83 4.14 7.30 5.16
N PHE A 84 4.04 5.99 5.46
CA PHE A 84 3.59 4.99 4.50
C PHE A 84 2.16 5.23 4.01
N VAL A 85 1.22 5.57 4.90
CA VAL A 85 -0.16 5.96 4.54
C VAL A 85 -0.15 7.12 3.56
N VAL A 86 0.59 8.19 3.85
CA VAL A 86 0.68 9.35 2.93
C VAL A 86 1.29 8.93 1.59
N GLY A 87 2.24 8.00 1.59
CA GLY A 87 2.79 7.39 0.38
C GLY A 87 1.75 6.65 -0.47
N VAL A 88 0.92 5.81 0.16
CA VAL A 88 -0.18 5.08 -0.50
C VAL A 88 -1.23 6.04 -1.06
N LEU A 89 -1.62 7.07 -0.31
CA LEU A 89 -2.57 8.08 -0.78
C LEU A 89 -2.00 8.91 -1.92
N SER A 90 -0.71 9.24 -1.87
CA SER A 90 0.00 9.90 -2.96
C SER A 90 0.00 9.04 -4.22
N LEU A 91 0.33 7.74 -4.11
CA LEU A 91 0.26 6.81 -5.24
C LEU A 91 -1.16 6.74 -5.82
N THR A 92 -2.18 6.66 -4.97
CA THR A 92 -3.60 6.66 -5.37
C THR A 92 -3.92 7.91 -6.19
N LEU A 93 -3.48 9.08 -5.73
CA LEU A 93 -3.64 10.34 -6.46
C LEU A 93 -2.93 10.29 -7.82
N GLY A 94 -1.70 9.79 -7.89
CA GLY A 94 -0.97 9.62 -9.15
C GLY A 94 -1.71 8.72 -10.14
N LEU A 95 -2.32 7.63 -9.66
CA LEU A 95 -3.13 6.73 -10.47
C LEU A 95 -4.44 7.37 -10.95
N VAL A 96 -5.03 8.27 -10.15
CA VAL A 96 -6.21 9.08 -10.53
C VAL A 96 -5.83 10.10 -11.60
N LEU A 97 -4.73 10.84 -11.39
CA LEU A 97 -4.27 11.91 -12.27
C LEU A 97 -3.90 11.41 -13.66
N ARG A 98 -3.41 10.17 -13.80
CA ARG A 98 -3.03 9.63 -15.10
C ARG A 98 -4.19 9.51 -16.09
N GLY A 99 -5.44 9.66 -15.65
CA GLY A 99 -6.62 9.81 -16.52
C GLY A 99 -6.98 8.61 -17.40
N GLU A 100 -6.10 7.63 -17.54
CA GLU A 100 -6.29 6.41 -18.32
C GLU A 100 -7.10 5.37 -17.55
N GLY A 101 -7.93 4.60 -18.26
CA GLY A 101 -8.47 3.33 -17.80
C GLY A 101 -9.98 3.11 -17.99
N ASP A 102 -10.36 1.84 -17.94
CA ASP A 102 -11.74 1.34 -17.90
C ASP A 102 -12.24 1.22 -16.44
N GLY A 103 -13.40 0.60 -16.21
CA GLY A 103 -13.92 0.36 -14.86
C GLY A 103 -12.94 -0.40 -13.93
N LYS A 104 -12.01 -1.20 -14.47
CA LYS A 104 -11.01 -1.92 -13.65
C LYS A 104 -9.97 -0.97 -13.07
N SER A 105 -9.64 0.12 -13.77
CA SER A 105 -8.72 1.15 -13.23
C SER A 105 -9.29 1.86 -11.99
N TRP A 106 -10.62 2.00 -11.91
CA TRP A 106 -11.28 2.55 -10.74
C TRP A 106 -11.28 1.58 -9.55
N ALA A 107 -11.44 0.29 -9.81
CA ALA A 107 -11.28 -0.73 -8.77
C ALA A 107 -9.86 -0.71 -8.17
N VAL A 108 -8.82 -0.49 -8.98
CA VAL A 108 -7.44 -0.32 -8.49
C VAL A 108 -7.33 0.89 -7.55
N ARG A 109 -7.82 2.06 -8.00
CA ARG A 109 -7.77 3.30 -7.21
C ARG A 109 -8.53 3.16 -5.90
N GLY A 110 -9.72 2.56 -5.95
CA GLY A 110 -10.52 2.24 -4.77
C GLY A 110 -9.80 1.29 -3.81
N ALA A 111 -9.15 0.24 -4.31
CA ALA A 111 -8.41 -0.69 -3.47
C ALA A 111 -7.23 -0.03 -2.74
N PHE A 112 -6.46 0.83 -3.41
CA PHE A 112 -5.37 1.58 -2.76
C PHE A 112 -5.90 2.64 -1.79
N LEU A 113 -7.01 3.32 -2.11
CA LEU A 113 -7.65 4.26 -1.20
C LEU A 113 -8.11 3.56 0.09
N LEU A 114 -8.78 2.42 -0.05
CA LEU A 114 -9.24 1.62 1.08
C LEU A 114 -8.07 1.06 1.89
N LEU A 115 -7.02 0.58 1.23
CA LEU A 115 -5.79 0.14 1.90
C LEU A 115 -5.16 1.27 2.73
N GLY A 116 -5.00 2.46 2.13
CA GLY A 116 -4.45 3.61 2.84
C GLY A 116 -5.31 4.05 4.02
N ALA A 117 -6.64 4.06 3.85
CA ALA A 117 -7.58 4.39 4.91
C ALA A 117 -7.55 3.36 6.06
N ASP A 118 -7.50 2.08 5.75
CA ASP A 118 -7.44 0.99 6.73
C ASP A 118 -6.16 1.07 7.59
N ILE A 119 -5.00 1.24 6.94
CA ILE A 119 -3.71 1.43 7.64
C ILE A 119 -3.72 2.72 8.46
N ALA A 120 -4.32 3.80 7.96
CA ALA A 120 -4.46 5.05 8.70
C ALA A 120 -5.29 4.86 9.97
N LEU A 121 -6.38 4.10 9.90
CA LEU A 121 -7.19 3.77 11.07
C LEU A 121 -6.40 2.93 12.07
N ILE A 122 -5.62 1.95 11.60
CA ILE A 122 -4.75 1.14 12.46
C ILE A 122 -3.76 2.02 13.23
N ALA A 123 -3.10 2.97 12.55
CA ALA A 123 -2.09 3.83 13.17
C ALA A 123 -2.69 4.95 14.04
N LEU A 124 -3.70 5.66 13.53
CA LEU A 124 -4.22 6.88 14.17
C LEU A 124 -5.21 6.60 15.29
N TRP A 125 -5.89 5.45 15.28
CA TRP A 125 -6.77 5.07 16.39
C TRP A 125 -5.97 4.66 17.64
N ASN A 126 -4.64 4.54 17.54
CA ASN A 126 -3.71 4.25 18.63
C ASN A 126 -4.16 3.11 19.54
N GLU A 127 -4.70 2.05 18.95
CA GLU A 127 -5.22 0.90 19.70
C GLU A 127 -4.12 0.10 20.41
N TYR A 128 -2.87 0.38 20.05
CA TYR A 128 -1.71 -0.17 20.72
C TYR A 128 -1.34 0.59 22.01
N GLY A 129 -1.83 1.83 22.20
CA GLY A 129 -1.41 2.74 23.28
C GLY A 129 -2.49 3.17 24.27
N ASP A 130 -3.76 2.77 24.10
CA ASP A 130 -4.87 3.19 25.00
C ASP A 130 -5.04 2.30 26.25
N GLY A 131 -4.41 1.13 26.28
CA GLY A 131 -4.44 0.22 27.43
C GLY A 131 -5.81 -0.43 27.68
N ASP A 132 -6.72 -0.42 26.71
CA ASP A 132 -8.07 -0.94 26.89
C ASP A 132 -8.11 -2.47 26.83
N VAL A 133 -8.44 -3.09 27.96
CA VAL A 133 -8.65 -4.54 28.10
C VAL A 133 -10.15 -4.84 27.98
N GLY A 134 -10.60 -5.29 26.81
CA GLY A 134 -11.87 -6.03 26.70
C GLY A 134 -12.96 -5.56 25.72
N GLY A 135 -12.66 -4.71 24.74
CA GLY A 135 -13.58 -4.44 23.61
C GLY A 135 -13.30 -5.32 22.39
N PRO A 136 -14.21 -5.43 21.40
CA PRO A 136 -13.84 -5.82 20.05
C PRO A 136 -12.78 -4.82 19.55
N VAL A 137 -11.52 -5.22 19.67
CA VAL A 137 -10.37 -4.39 19.31
C VAL A 137 -10.54 -4.05 17.82
N ILE A 138 -10.87 -2.81 17.47
CA ILE A 138 -11.19 -2.40 16.10
C ILE A 138 -10.02 -2.77 15.17
N HIS A 139 -8.81 -2.80 15.71
CA HIS A 139 -7.57 -3.34 15.19
C HIS A 139 -7.75 -4.72 14.55
N ARG A 140 -8.43 -5.66 15.23
CA ARG A 140 -8.64 -7.01 14.68
C ARG A 140 -9.51 -6.97 13.42
N TYR A 141 -10.53 -6.13 13.39
CA TYR A 141 -11.36 -5.98 12.20
C TYR A 141 -10.61 -5.31 11.05
N LEU A 142 -9.74 -4.33 11.35
CA LEU A 142 -8.88 -3.68 10.37
C LEU A 142 -7.84 -4.67 9.81
N LEU A 143 -7.20 -5.49 10.66
CA LEU A 143 -6.34 -6.60 10.21
C LEU A 143 -7.09 -7.61 9.32
N MET A 144 -8.35 -7.92 9.64
CA MET A 144 -9.19 -8.76 8.77
C MET A 144 -9.49 -8.09 7.42
N ALA A 145 -9.60 -6.76 7.37
CA ALA A 145 -9.74 -6.03 6.11
C ALA A 145 -8.46 -6.13 5.26
N LEU A 146 -7.27 -6.04 5.86
CA LEU A 146 -5.99 -6.24 5.16
C LEU A 146 -5.91 -7.60 4.45
N TYR A 147 -6.54 -8.65 4.98
CA TYR A 147 -6.57 -9.96 4.32
C TYR A 147 -7.18 -9.95 2.93
N LEU A 148 -8.12 -9.03 2.68
CA LEU A 148 -8.75 -8.84 1.38
C LEU A 148 -8.10 -7.71 0.58
N LEU A 149 -7.70 -6.62 1.26
CA LEU A 149 -7.16 -5.43 0.60
C LEU A 149 -5.78 -5.69 -0.01
N VAL A 150 -4.86 -6.36 0.69
CA VAL A 150 -3.51 -6.64 0.17
C VAL A 150 -3.53 -7.50 -1.10
N PRO A 151 -4.24 -8.65 -1.18
CA PRO A 151 -4.30 -9.42 -2.41
C PRO A 151 -5.07 -8.67 -3.51
N ALA A 152 -6.05 -7.84 -3.16
CA ALA A 152 -6.74 -6.99 -4.12
C ALA A 152 -5.78 -5.97 -4.77
N VAL A 153 -4.94 -5.27 -4.00
CA VAL A 153 -3.97 -4.32 -4.58
C VAL A 153 -2.85 -5.03 -5.35
N LEU A 154 -2.37 -6.18 -4.88
CA LEU A 154 -1.38 -7.00 -5.58
C LEU A 154 -1.91 -7.47 -6.95
N TRP A 155 -3.17 -7.90 -7.00
CA TRP A 155 -3.80 -8.40 -8.22
C TRP A 155 -4.22 -7.28 -9.17
N LEU A 156 -4.97 -6.30 -8.66
CA LEU A 156 -5.55 -5.22 -9.46
C LEU A 156 -4.48 -4.20 -9.86
N GLY A 157 -3.62 -3.79 -8.91
CA GLY A 157 -2.57 -2.80 -9.14
C GLY A 157 -1.58 -3.20 -10.23
N THR A 158 -1.43 -4.51 -10.47
CA THR A 158 -0.60 -5.05 -11.54
C THR A 158 -1.36 -5.44 -12.81
N SER A 159 -2.69 -5.32 -12.82
CA SER A 159 -3.54 -5.68 -13.95
C SER A 159 -3.86 -4.51 -14.88
N VAL A 160 -3.43 -3.30 -14.54
CA VAL A 160 -3.64 -2.08 -15.33
C VAL A 160 -2.33 -1.53 -15.88
N PRO A 161 -2.33 -0.84 -17.04
CA PRO A 161 -1.13 -0.15 -17.53
C PRO A 161 -0.60 0.82 -16.46
N PRO A 162 0.73 0.92 -16.26
CA PRO A 162 1.78 0.43 -17.12
C PRO A 162 2.28 -0.96 -16.68
N ALA A 163 1.80 -1.47 -15.53
CA ALA A 163 2.26 -2.72 -14.94
C ALA A 163 1.75 -3.96 -15.69
N ARG A 164 0.63 -3.84 -16.42
CA ARG A 164 -0.03 -4.95 -17.11
C ARG A 164 0.94 -5.70 -18.05
N GLY A 165 1.13 -6.99 -17.78
CA GLY A 165 1.90 -7.91 -18.64
C GLY A 165 3.39 -8.03 -18.29
N ASP A 166 3.91 -7.17 -17.42
CA ASP A 166 5.30 -7.24 -16.96
C ASP A 166 5.54 -8.41 -15.99
N ARG A 167 6.80 -8.78 -15.79
CA ARG A 167 7.27 -9.73 -14.79
C ARG A 167 6.77 -9.36 -13.39
N LEU A 168 6.76 -8.07 -13.04
CA LEU A 168 6.22 -7.60 -11.77
C LEU A 168 4.72 -7.93 -11.61
N ALA A 169 3.95 -7.93 -12.70
CA ALA A 169 2.55 -8.32 -12.64
C ALA A 169 2.33 -9.80 -12.41
N LYS A 170 3.19 -10.65 -12.97
CA LYS A 170 3.14 -12.09 -12.70
C LYS A 170 3.50 -12.38 -11.23
N ILE A 171 4.54 -11.73 -10.72
CA ILE A 171 4.96 -11.84 -9.32
C ILE A 171 3.87 -11.33 -8.39
N GLY A 172 3.28 -10.17 -8.66
CA GLY A 172 2.20 -9.60 -7.85
C GLY A 172 0.98 -10.52 -7.77
N LYS A 173 0.56 -11.12 -8.88
CA LYS A 173 -0.55 -12.09 -8.88
C LYS A 173 -0.21 -13.36 -8.12
N ALA A 174 1.02 -13.87 -8.25
CA ALA A 174 1.46 -15.03 -7.46
C ALA A 174 1.49 -14.70 -5.96
N ALA A 175 1.97 -13.52 -5.58
CA ALA A 175 1.95 -13.04 -4.21
C ALA A 175 0.52 -12.86 -3.68
N ALA A 176 -0.42 -12.37 -4.49
CA ALA A 176 -1.83 -12.27 -4.11
C ALA A 176 -2.44 -13.64 -3.81
N LEU A 177 -2.15 -14.65 -4.64
CA LEU A 177 -2.62 -16.01 -4.42
C LEU A 177 -1.98 -16.66 -3.20
N ALA A 178 -0.69 -16.39 -2.95
CA ALA A 178 0.01 -16.85 -1.76
C ALA A 178 -0.52 -16.17 -0.49
N TRP A 179 -0.84 -14.88 -0.55
CA TRP A 179 -1.36 -14.12 0.59
C TRP A 179 -2.63 -14.74 1.18
N LEU A 180 -3.56 -15.21 0.34
CA LEU A 180 -4.85 -15.74 0.79
C LEU A 180 -4.74 -16.89 1.83
N PRO A 181 -3.91 -17.93 1.63
CA PRO A 181 -3.67 -18.93 2.66
C PRO A 181 -2.65 -18.48 3.72
N PHE A 182 -1.64 -17.68 3.38
CA PHE A 182 -0.57 -17.35 4.34
C PHE A 182 -1.00 -16.28 5.35
N ALA A 183 -1.67 -15.21 4.96
CA ALA A 183 -2.03 -14.15 5.91
C ALA A 183 -2.90 -14.64 7.11
N PRO A 184 -3.91 -15.52 6.92
CA PRO A 184 -4.66 -16.09 8.03
C PRO A 184 -3.85 -17.02 8.95
N LEU A 185 -2.74 -17.61 8.45
CA LEU A 185 -1.89 -18.47 9.27
C LEU A 185 -1.17 -17.71 10.37
N PHE A 186 -1.10 -16.37 10.30
CA PHE A 186 -0.54 -15.51 11.36
C PHE A 186 -1.07 -15.87 12.76
N TYR A 187 -2.36 -16.21 12.89
CA TYR A 187 -2.98 -16.55 14.18
C TYR A 187 -2.52 -17.88 14.79
N VAL A 188 -1.78 -18.71 14.04
CA VAL A 188 -1.26 -20.00 14.50
C VAL A 188 0.26 -20.08 14.42
N VAL A 189 0.93 -18.96 14.12
CA VAL A 189 2.40 -18.89 14.08
C VAL A 189 2.94 -18.98 15.51
N PRO A 190 3.99 -19.80 15.77
CA PRO A 190 4.62 -19.86 17.08
C PRO A 190 5.18 -18.49 17.53
N GLU A 191 5.02 -18.17 18.81
CA GLU A 191 5.50 -16.91 19.41
C GLU A 191 7.01 -16.68 19.19
N THR A 192 7.79 -17.72 19.01
CA THR A 192 9.24 -17.63 18.76
C THR A 192 9.60 -17.02 17.39
N VAL A 193 8.66 -16.99 16.45
CA VAL A 193 8.88 -16.50 15.08
C VAL A 193 7.76 -15.56 14.59
N ASN A 194 6.85 -15.16 15.48
CA ASN A 194 5.69 -14.35 15.09
C ASN A 194 6.10 -12.98 14.53
N GLY A 195 7.10 -12.34 15.13
CA GLY A 195 7.69 -11.10 14.65
C GLY A 195 8.27 -11.17 13.24
N ALA A 196 9.02 -12.22 12.93
CA ALA A 196 9.55 -12.44 11.58
C ALA A 196 8.43 -12.65 10.56
N TYR A 197 7.36 -13.34 10.96
CA TYR A 197 6.22 -13.62 10.10
C TYR A 197 5.43 -12.36 9.76
N GLU A 198 5.12 -11.52 10.76
CA GLU A 198 4.43 -10.26 10.53
C GLU A 198 5.23 -9.33 9.61
N ARG A 199 6.56 -9.25 9.80
CA ARG A 199 7.46 -8.49 8.93
C ARG A 199 7.43 -9.00 7.49
N LEU A 200 7.36 -10.31 7.28
CA LEU A 200 7.21 -10.87 5.95
C LEU A 200 5.88 -10.41 5.30
N LEU A 201 4.77 -10.43 6.04
CA LEU A 201 3.49 -9.92 5.56
C LEU A 201 3.56 -8.42 5.25
N ALA A 202 4.17 -7.62 6.14
CA ALA A 202 4.38 -6.20 5.93
C ALA A 202 5.22 -5.94 4.67
N LEU A 203 6.30 -6.68 4.45
CA LEU A 203 7.14 -6.58 3.25
C LEU A 203 6.38 -6.92 1.97
N VAL A 204 5.46 -7.89 2.00
CA VAL A 204 4.59 -8.18 0.85
C VAL A 204 3.66 -7.00 0.55
N MET A 205 3.08 -6.39 1.58
CA MET A 205 2.24 -5.18 1.42
C MET A 205 3.06 -3.99 0.89
N LEU A 206 4.24 -3.71 1.46
CA LEU A 206 5.16 -2.67 0.97
C LEU A 206 5.57 -2.95 -0.48
N GLY A 207 5.84 -4.21 -0.81
CA GLY A 207 6.15 -4.68 -2.15
C GLY A 207 5.02 -4.45 -3.14
N ALA A 208 3.76 -4.61 -2.71
CA ALA A 208 2.58 -4.31 -3.54
C ALA A 208 2.54 -2.83 -3.95
N VAL A 209 2.72 -1.93 -2.97
CA VAL A 209 2.75 -0.48 -3.18
C VAL A 209 3.93 -0.10 -4.06
N ALA A 210 5.12 -0.62 -3.76
CA ALA A 210 6.32 -0.36 -4.54
C ALA A 210 6.19 -0.86 -5.99
N ALA A 211 5.62 -2.05 -6.21
CA ALA A 211 5.42 -2.62 -7.54
C ALA A 211 4.42 -1.79 -8.38
N ALA A 212 3.41 -1.19 -7.76
CA ALA A 212 2.48 -0.29 -8.44
C ALA A 212 3.08 1.10 -8.68
N ALA A 213 3.88 1.63 -7.75
CA ALA A 213 4.58 2.90 -7.89
C ALA A 213 5.70 2.83 -8.94
N TRP A 214 6.41 1.71 -9.03
CA TRP A 214 7.59 1.56 -9.87
C TRP A 214 7.39 1.90 -11.35
N PRO A 215 6.39 1.33 -12.06
CA PRO A 215 6.19 1.67 -13.47
C PRO A 215 5.61 3.09 -13.65
N LEU A 216 5.03 3.71 -12.63
CA LEU A 216 4.68 5.14 -12.65
C LEU A 216 5.93 6.02 -12.46
N TYR A 217 6.90 5.56 -11.69
CA TYR A 217 8.19 6.22 -11.50
C TYR A 217 9.09 6.12 -12.76
N GLN A 218 9.04 5.00 -13.47
CA GLN A 218 9.73 4.85 -14.74
C GLN A 218 9.04 5.66 -15.84
N LYS A 219 9.81 6.38 -16.67
CA LYS A 219 9.28 7.02 -17.88
C LYS A 219 8.81 5.91 -18.83
N PRO A 220 7.64 6.00 -19.47
CA PRO A 220 7.26 5.08 -20.53
C PRO A 220 8.36 5.07 -21.61
N GLN A 221 8.82 3.89 -22.03
CA GLN A 221 9.70 3.78 -23.18
C GLN A 221 8.91 4.23 -24.41
N GLU A 222 9.34 5.33 -25.03
CA GLU A 222 8.83 5.76 -26.33
C GLU A 222 9.26 4.70 -27.36
N GLY A 223 8.37 3.76 -27.73
CA GLY A 223 8.67 2.81 -28.81
C GLY A 223 7.93 1.48 -28.88
N ALA A 224 7.15 1.05 -27.88
CA ALA A 224 6.40 -0.20 -27.98
C ALA A 224 4.97 0.06 -28.49
N GLN A 225 4.82 0.16 -29.81
CA GLN A 225 3.54 -0.05 -30.51
C GLN A 225 3.32 -1.54 -30.75
#